data_AF-A0A6S6W4W1-F1
#
_entry.id   AF-A0A6S6W4W1-F1
#
_cell.length_a   1.000
_cell.length_b   1.000
_cell.length_c   1.000
_cell.angle_alpha   90.00
_cell.angle_beta   90.00
_cell.angle_gamma   90.00
#
_symmetry.space_group_name_H-M   'P 1'
#
loop_
_entity.id
_entity.type
_entity.pdbx_description
1 polymer ?
#
loop_
_entity_poly.entity_id
_entity_poly.type
_entity_poly.pdbx_seq_one_letter_code
_entity_poly.pdbx_strand_id
1 'polypeptide(L)'
;MHFNSIFLIAAINIGFAAAGQVNFYSDKNCQNYIGESHPGINQVAGGPAGGFSALWVNADLWSCSQSCGPYWICGDSGCNNKVSTVPGRCVSFNSGVWAVNKCQFC
;
A
#
# COMPACT_ATOMS: atom_id res chain seq x y z
N MET A 1 -16.55 14.30 45.66
CA MET A 1 -15.21 14.29 45.03
C MET A 1 -15.42 14.70 43.59
N HIS A 2 -15.00 15.90 43.21
CA HIS A 2 -15.24 16.50 41.90
C HIS A 2 -13.98 16.27 41.06
N PHE A 3 -14.05 15.44 40.01
CA PHE A 3 -12.96 15.28 39.06
C PHE A 3 -13.37 15.92 37.74
N ASN A 4 -12.80 17.09 37.49
CA ASN A 4 -12.73 17.71 36.17
C ASN A 4 -11.73 16.92 35.32
N SER A 5 -12.22 16.16 34.35
CA SER A 5 -11.36 15.55 33.34
C SER A 5 -11.61 16.23 32.00
N ILE A 6 -10.63 17.05 31.67
CA ILE A 6 -10.42 17.85 30.48
C ILE A 6 -10.64 16.99 29.22
N PHE A 7 -11.46 17.50 28.30
CA PHE A 7 -11.65 16.98 26.95
C PHE A 7 -10.30 16.97 26.20
N LEU A 8 -9.77 15.78 25.90
CA LEU A 8 -8.67 15.62 24.96
C LEU A 8 -9.23 15.66 23.54
N ILE A 9 -8.93 16.75 22.85
CA ILE A 9 -9.21 16.96 21.43
C ILE A 9 -8.36 15.95 20.65
N ALA A 10 -8.98 14.92 20.07
CA ALA A 10 -8.31 14.05 19.12
C ALA A 10 -7.91 14.89 17.90
N ALA A 11 -6.61 15.05 17.70
CA ALA A 11 -6.05 15.73 16.53
C ALA A 11 -6.46 14.96 15.27
N ILE A 12 -7.42 15.52 14.53
CA ILE A 12 -7.76 15.08 13.18
C ILE A 12 -6.59 15.51 12.29
N ASN A 13 -5.64 14.60 12.06
CA ASN A 13 -4.64 14.77 11.01
C ASN A 13 -5.37 14.65 9.66
N ILE A 14 -5.93 15.75 9.18
CA ILE A 14 -6.35 15.91 7.78
C ILE A 14 -5.11 16.12 6.91
N GLY A 15 -4.29 15.08 6.83
CA GLY A 15 -3.28 14.94 5.79
C GLY A 15 -3.91 14.23 4.61
N PHE A 16 -4.49 14.98 3.68
CA PHE A 16 -4.83 14.45 2.35
C PHE A 16 -3.54 14.23 1.55
N ALA A 17 -2.72 13.27 1.96
CA ALA A 17 -1.83 12.59 1.03
C ALA A 17 -2.72 11.60 0.29
N ALA A 18 -2.84 11.74 -1.03
CA ALA A 18 -3.65 10.86 -1.87
C ALA A 18 -3.00 9.46 -1.99
N ALA A 19 -2.69 8.81 -0.86
CA ALA A 19 -1.96 7.55 -0.83
C ALA A 19 -2.69 6.48 -1.66
N GLY A 20 -1.94 5.79 -2.51
CA GLY A 20 -2.46 4.65 -3.25
C GLY A 20 -2.79 3.50 -2.30
N GLN A 21 -3.86 2.78 -2.59
CA GLN A 21 -4.32 1.60 -1.86
C GLN A 21 -3.80 0.34 -2.54
N VAL A 22 -3.20 -0.53 -1.74
CA VAL A 22 -2.79 -1.87 -2.12
C VAL A 22 -3.49 -2.89 -1.24
N ASN A 23 -4.05 -3.92 -1.86
CA ASN A 23 -4.66 -5.04 -1.16
C ASN A 23 -3.72 -6.23 -1.14
N PHE A 24 -3.71 -6.96 -0.04
CA PHE A 24 -2.92 -8.15 0.21
C PHE A 24 -3.82 -9.37 0.38
N TYR A 25 -3.32 -10.51 -0.06
CA TYR A 25 -4.07 -11.77 -0.12
C TYR A 25 -3.20 -12.93 0.34
N SER A 26 -3.82 -13.92 0.97
CA SER A 26 -3.15 -15.14 1.47
C SER A 26 -2.97 -16.22 0.40
N ASP A 27 -3.53 -16.04 -0.78
CA ASP A 27 -3.29 -16.90 -1.94
C ASP A 27 -2.36 -16.23 -2.96
N LYS A 28 -2.17 -16.85 -4.12
CA LYS A 28 -1.30 -16.33 -5.19
C LYS A 28 -2.04 -15.69 -6.36
N ASN A 29 -3.38 -15.75 -6.34
CA ASN A 29 -4.28 -15.30 -7.39
C ASN A 29 -5.14 -14.11 -6.95
N CYS A 30 -4.84 -13.52 -5.79
CA CYS A 30 -5.55 -12.40 -5.20
C CYS A 30 -7.06 -12.63 -5.00
N GLN A 31 -7.44 -13.76 -4.42
CA GLN A 31 -8.84 -14.10 -4.13
C GLN A 31 -9.19 -14.03 -2.64
N ASN A 32 -8.25 -14.40 -1.77
CA ASN A 32 -8.41 -14.47 -0.32
C ASN A 32 -7.83 -13.22 0.33
N TYR A 33 -8.61 -12.14 0.36
CA TYR A 33 -8.21 -10.87 0.96
C TYR A 33 -7.87 -11.02 2.45
N ILE A 34 -6.76 -10.43 2.87
CA ILE A 34 -6.31 -10.46 4.28
C ILE A 34 -5.99 -9.08 4.86
N GLY A 35 -5.96 -8.05 4.04
CA GLY A 35 -5.71 -6.69 4.50
C GLY A 35 -5.29 -5.75 3.39
N GLU A 36 -5.14 -4.49 3.73
CA GLU A 36 -4.75 -3.43 2.81
C GLU A 36 -3.74 -2.50 3.46
N SER A 37 -3.08 -1.70 2.63
CA SER A 37 -2.26 -0.58 3.09
C SER A 37 -2.40 0.59 2.15
N HIS A 38 -2.09 1.76 2.68
CA HIS A 38 -2.15 3.04 1.96
C HIS A 38 -0.76 3.71 2.01
N PRO A 39 0.27 3.11 1.40
CA PRO A 39 1.62 3.68 1.39
C PRO A 39 1.66 5.03 0.68
N GLY A 40 2.29 6.01 1.33
CA GLY A 40 2.68 7.25 0.70
C GLY A 40 3.77 7.04 -0.37
N ILE A 41 4.05 8.08 -1.15
CA ILE A 41 5.07 8.03 -2.20
C ILE A 41 6.43 7.62 -1.63
N ASN A 42 7.11 6.70 -2.32
CA ASN A 42 8.36 6.06 -1.95
C ASN A 42 8.35 5.26 -0.63
N GLN A 43 7.19 5.08 0.01
CA GLN A 43 7.08 4.28 1.22
C GLN A 43 6.84 2.82 0.88
N VAL A 44 7.60 1.94 1.55
CA VAL A 44 7.40 0.50 1.48
C VAL A 44 6.39 0.10 2.55
N ALA A 45 5.29 -0.51 2.15
CA ALA A 45 4.31 -1.11 3.06
C ALA A 45 4.34 -2.63 2.91
N GLY A 46 4.49 -3.34 4.03
CA GLY A 46 4.37 -4.79 4.07
C GLY A 46 2.91 -5.21 4.24
N GLY A 47 2.56 -6.33 3.60
CA GLY A 47 1.29 -6.99 3.85
C GLY A 47 1.25 -7.66 5.22
N PRO A 48 0.04 -8.04 5.69
CA PRO A 48 -0.10 -8.90 6.87
C PRO A 48 0.69 -10.20 6.72
N ALA A 49 1.12 -10.77 7.85
CA ALA A 49 1.81 -12.05 7.87
C ALA A 49 0.95 -13.13 7.17
N GLY A 50 1.59 -13.93 6.31
CA GLY A 50 0.89 -14.92 5.49
C GLY A 50 0.33 -14.39 4.16
N GLY A 51 0.61 -13.13 3.80
CA GLY A 51 0.34 -12.61 2.47
C GLY A 51 1.33 -13.12 1.42
N PHE A 52 0.81 -13.60 0.29
CA PHE A 52 1.60 -14.10 -0.83
C PHE A 52 1.29 -13.39 -2.15
N SER A 53 0.20 -12.63 -2.23
CA SER A 53 -0.08 -11.78 -3.37
C SER A 53 -0.60 -10.43 -2.97
N ALA A 54 -0.41 -9.46 -3.86
CA ALA A 54 -0.93 -8.12 -3.71
C ALA A 54 -1.43 -7.59 -5.06
N LEU A 55 -2.33 -6.61 -5.00
CA LEU A 55 -2.75 -5.83 -6.15
C LEU A 55 -3.02 -4.40 -5.73
N TRP A 56 -2.64 -3.46 -6.57
CA TRP A 56 -2.99 -2.06 -6.37
C TRP A 56 -4.44 -1.83 -6.78
N VAL A 57 -5.23 -1.21 -5.93
CA VAL A 57 -6.65 -0.93 -6.20
C VAL A 57 -6.78 0.41 -6.93
N ASN A 58 -6.09 1.43 -6.44
CA ASN A 58 -6.12 2.77 -7.02
C ASN A 58 -4.72 3.40 -7.08
N ALA A 59 -4.60 4.40 -7.95
CA ALA A 59 -3.43 5.23 -8.20
C ALA A 59 -3.38 6.46 -7.26
N ASP A 60 -2.24 6.81 -6.64
CA ASP A 60 -1.98 8.20 -6.20
C ASP A 60 -1.77 9.04 -7.47
N LEU A 61 -2.88 9.41 -8.09
CA LEU A 61 -2.92 10.11 -9.37
C LEU A 61 -2.59 11.59 -9.23
N TRP A 62 -2.67 12.15 -8.02
CA TRP A 62 -2.46 13.59 -7.84
C TRP A 62 -0.97 13.93 -7.97
N SER A 63 -0.11 13.03 -7.52
CA SER A 63 1.33 13.25 -7.43
C SER A 63 2.11 12.67 -8.63
N CYS A 64 1.52 11.69 -9.34
CA CYS A 64 2.17 10.98 -10.45
C CYS A 64 1.40 11.13 -11.79
N SER A 65 0.94 12.34 -12.13
CA SER A 65 0.07 12.64 -13.28
C SER A 65 0.59 12.26 -14.69
N GLN A 66 1.86 11.85 -14.81
CA GLN A 66 2.52 11.48 -16.07
C GLN A 66 3.15 10.06 -16.06
N SER A 67 2.80 9.20 -15.11
CA SER A 67 3.37 7.84 -15.02
C SER A 67 2.48 6.77 -15.65
N CYS A 68 3.02 5.79 -16.41
CA CYS A 68 2.24 4.65 -16.93
C CYS A 68 1.98 3.55 -15.90
N GLY A 69 1.81 3.92 -14.64
CA GLY A 69 1.62 2.96 -13.55
C GLY A 69 2.68 3.16 -12.46
N PRO A 70 2.31 3.76 -11.32
CA PRO A 70 3.28 4.17 -10.31
C PRO A 70 3.57 3.08 -9.27
N TYR A 71 3.61 1.80 -9.64
CA TYR A 71 3.43 0.74 -8.64
C TYR A 71 4.39 -0.42 -8.70
N TRP A 72 5.11 -0.62 -7.61
CA TRP A 72 5.88 -1.82 -7.39
C TRP A 72 5.20 -2.70 -6.36
N ILE A 73 5.18 -4.00 -6.65
CA ILE A 73 4.94 -5.05 -5.66
C ILE A 73 6.24 -5.82 -5.52
N CYS A 74 6.67 -6.05 -4.29
CA CYS A 74 7.97 -6.61 -3.98
C CYS A 74 7.84 -7.89 -3.13
N GLY A 75 8.78 -8.80 -3.33
CA GLY A 75 8.87 -10.07 -2.60
C GLY A 75 9.78 -10.02 -1.38
N ASP A 76 10.33 -8.85 -1.03
CA ASP A 76 11.13 -8.62 0.18
C ASP A 76 10.90 -7.21 0.73
N SER A 77 11.18 -7.02 2.01
CA SER A 77 11.02 -5.73 2.72
C SER A 77 11.94 -4.63 2.22
N GLY A 78 13.05 -4.97 1.54
CA GLY A 78 13.94 -4.01 0.90
C GLY A 78 13.53 -3.66 -0.54
N CYS A 79 12.48 -4.29 -1.07
CA CYS A 79 12.03 -4.16 -2.46
C CYS A 79 13.13 -4.38 -3.52
N ASN A 80 14.04 -5.32 -3.25
CA ASN A 80 15.09 -5.72 -4.18
C ASN A 80 14.54 -6.63 -5.28
N ASN A 81 13.65 -7.56 -4.92
CA ASN A 81 12.89 -8.41 -5.82
C ASN A 81 11.50 -7.80 -6.04
N LYS A 82 11.26 -7.22 -7.22
CA LYS A 82 10.07 -6.41 -7.48
C LYS A 82 9.51 -6.59 -8.89
N VAL A 83 8.22 -6.31 -9.02
CA VAL A 83 7.49 -6.23 -10.28
C VAL A 83 6.82 -4.87 -10.37
N SER A 84 7.08 -4.15 -11.46
CA SER A 84 6.30 -2.97 -11.82
C SER A 84 4.94 -3.40 -12.36
N THR A 85 3.88 -2.79 -11.85
CA THR A 85 2.50 -3.18 -12.13
C THR A 85 1.60 -1.95 -12.23
N VAL A 86 0.34 -2.19 -12.58
CA VAL A 86 -0.73 -1.20 -12.67
C VAL A 86 -1.88 -1.62 -11.75
N PRO A 87 -2.81 -0.70 -11.41
CA PRO A 87 -4.00 -1.08 -10.67
C PRO A 87 -4.76 -2.25 -11.31
N GLY A 88 -5.33 -3.12 -10.47
CA GLY A 88 -6.10 -4.30 -10.88
C GLY A 88 -5.25 -5.53 -11.25
N ARG A 89 -3.93 -5.40 -11.37
CA ARG A 89 -3.06 -6.54 -11.71
C ARG A 89 -2.51 -7.23 -10.46
N CYS A 90 -2.87 -8.50 -10.27
CA CYS A 90 -2.35 -9.35 -9.21
C CYS A 90 -0.89 -9.74 -9.45
N VAL A 91 -0.08 -9.62 -8.39
CA VAL A 91 1.32 -10.06 -8.36
C VAL A 91 1.53 -10.89 -7.12
N SER A 92 2.26 -12.00 -7.24
CA SER A 92 2.52 -12.92 -6.13
C SER A 92 4.00 -13.27 -5.98
N PHE A 93 4.38 -13.55 -4.73
CA PHE A 93 5.71 -13.95 -4.31
C PHE A 93 5.62 -15.06 -3.26
N ASN A 94 6.67 -15.88 -3.14
CA ASN A 94 6.71 -16.99 -2.17
C ASN A 94 7.24 -16.59 -0.78
N SER A 95 7.90 -15.44 -0.68
CA SER A 95 8.65 -14.97 0.49
C SER A 95 7.90 -13.94 1.34
N GLY A 96 6.65 -13.62 0.96
CA GLY A 96 5.90 -12.48 1.48
C GLY A 96 5.71 -11.41 0.41
N VAL A 97 4.84 -10.44 0.68
CA VAL A 97 4.55 -9.34 -0.25
C VAL A 97 4.61 -7.98 0.44
N TRP A 98 5.25 -7.06 -0.26
CA TRP A 98 5.36 -5.64 0.06
C TRP A 98 4.95 -4.83 -1.15
N ALA A 99 4.66 -3.56 -0.95
CA ALA A 99 4.23 -2.67 -2.00
C ALA A 99 4.86 -1.30 -1.81
N VAL A 100 5.21 -0.66 -2.92
CA VAL A 100 5.82 0.67 -2.92
C VAL A 100 5.12 1.54 -3.94
N ASN A 101 4.61 2.68 -3.48
CA ASN A 101 4.08 3.72 -4.34
C ASN A 101 5.26 4.48 -4.97
N LYS A 102 5.51 4.32 -6.26
CA LYS A 102 6.64 4.90 -7.00
C LYS A 102 6.14 5.67 -8.22
N CYS A 103 6.31 6.99 -8.26
CA CYS A 103 6.13 7.72 -9.53
C CYS A 103 7.27 7.36 -10.50
N GLN A 104 7.03 6.42 -11.42
CA GLN A 104 7.97 6.10 -12.50
C GLN A 104 7.50 6.74 -13.80
N PHE A 105 8.32 7.61 -14.38
CA PHE A 105 8.07 8.15 -15.72
C PHE A 105 8.25 7.03 -16.76
N CYS A 106 7.30 6.95 -17.67
CA CYS A 106 7.57 6.55 -19.04
C CYS A 106 7.46 7.81 -19.90
#